data_AF-A0A7C4DV31-F1
#
_entry.id   AF-A0A7C4DV31-F1
#
_cell.length_a   1.000
_cell.length_b   1.000
_cell.length_c   1.000
_cell.angle_alpha   90.00
_cell.angle_beta   90.00
_cell.angle_gamma   90.00
#
_symmetry.space_group_name_H-M   'P 1'
#
loop_
_entity.id
_entity.type
_entity.pdbx_description
1 polymer ?
#
loop_
_entity_poly.entity_id
_entity_poly.type
_entity_poly.pdbx_seq_one_letter_code
_entity_poly.pdbx_strand_id
1 'polypeptide(L)' 'MAEPSGEAPNLRRITCIICPLGCALKVLLKNGEVVSVEGNRCQRGVMYAKDEVKPKRTLITVVKVYGGA' A
#
# COMPACT_ATOMS: atom_id res chain seq x y z
N MET A 1 3.13 -18.48 -32.70
CA MET A 1 4.26 -18.55 -31.73
C MET A 1 4.63 -17.10 -31.40
N ALA A 2 4.17 -16.45 -30.33
CA ALA A 2 3.83 -16.95 -29.00
C ALA A 2 2.55 -16.26 -28.45
N GLU A 3 1.61 -17.09 -28.02
CA GLU A 3 0.58 -16.76 -27.03
C GLU A 3 1.06 -17.39 -25.69
N PRO A 4 0.38 -17.26 -24.55
CA PRO A 4 0.03 -16.05 -23.79
C PRO A 4 0.47 -16.22 -22.30
N SER A 5 0.93 -15.16 -21.63
CA SER A 5 1.18 -15.17 -20.16
C SER A 5 1.19 -13.71 -19.68
N GLY A 6 0.13 -13.15 -19.11
CA GLY A 6 -0.51 -13.62 -17.88
C GLY A 6 0.20 -12.95 -16.70
N GLU A 7 -0.42 -11.92 -16.13
CA GLU A 7 0.06 -10.99 -15.09
C GLU A 7 1.16 -9.99 -15.48
N ALA A 8 0.74 -8.78 -15.86
CA ALA A 8 1.59 -7.61 -15.69
C ALA A 8 1.87 -7.42 -14.18
N PRO A 9 3.14 -7.35 -13.73
CA PRO A 9 3.42 -6.93 -12.37
C PRO A 9 2.86 -5.52 -12.19
N ASN A 10 1.90 -5.37 -11.28
CA ASN A 10 1.30 -4.07 -11.02
C ASN A 10 2.32 -3.23 -10.25
N LEU A 11 3.10 -2.43 -10.99
CA LEU A 11 4.03 -1.48 -10.41
C LEU A 11 3.24 -0.27 -9.92
N ARG A 12 3.04 -0.18 -8.60
CA ARG A 12 2.43 0.99 -7.98
C ARG A 12 3.50 1.92 -7.44
N ARG A 13 3.42 3.19 -7.82
CA ARG A 13 4.25 4.25 -7.24
C ARG A 13 3.48 4.85 -6.09
N ILE A 14 4.11 4.90 -4.92
CA ILE A 14 3.56 5.59 -3.75
C ILE A 14 4.60 6.56 -3.23
N THR A 15 4.15 7.67 -2.66
CA THR A 15 5.06 8.65 -2.05
C THR A 15 5.05 8.44 -0.55
N CYS A 16 6.23 8.34 0.06
CA CYS A 16 6.34 8.26 1.51
C CYS A 16 5.90 9.60 2.12
N ILE A 17 4.71 9.65 2.71
CA ILE A 17 4.19 10.84 3.42
C ILE A 17 4.77 11.00 4.83
N ILE A 18 5.54 10.03 5.31
CA ILE A 18 6.08 10.01 6.68
C ILE A 18 7.28 10.97 6.83
N CYS A 19 8.05 11.18 5.77
CA CYS A 19 9.27 11.98 5.83
C CYS A 19 9.09 13.29 5.05
N PRO A 20 9.62 14.43 5.55
CA PRO A 20 9.54 15.72 4.85
C PRO A 20 10.23 15.72 3.48
N LEU A 21 11.08 14.73 3.23
CA LEU A 21 11.78 14.51 1.96
C LEU A 21 10.92 13.83 0.88
N GLY A 22 9.77 13.24 1.23
CA GLY A 22 8.83 12.67 0.24
C GLY A 22 9.44 11.63 -0.71
N CYS A 23 10.09 10.59 -0.20
CA CYS A 23 10.73 9.58 -1.07
C CYS A 23 9.69 8.85 -1.93
N ALA A 24 9.95 8.78 -3.25
CA ALA A 24 9.13 8.01 -4.19
C ALA A 24 9.45 6.52 -4.08
N LEU A 25 8.49 5.75 -3.61
CA LEU A 25 8.57 4.30 -3.42
C LEU A 25 7.89 3.61 -4.62
N LYS A 26 8.52 2.55 -5.10
CA LYS A 26 7.98 1.66 -6.13
C LYS A 26 7.63 0.34 -5.47
N VAL A 27 6.36 0.00 -5.47
CA VAL A 27 5.85 -1.27 -4.95
C VAL A 27 5.53 -2.18 -6.13
N LEU A 28 6.13 -3.37 -6.11
CA LEU A 28 5.84 -4.45 -7.02
C LEU A 28 4.75 -5.33 -6.43
N LEU A 29 3.61 -5.37 -7.10
CA LEU A 29 2.46 -6.18 -6.71
C LEU A 29 2.29 -7.33 -7.70
N LYS A 30 2.18 -8.55 -7.17
CA LYS A 30 1.85 -9.74 -7.94
C LYS A 30 0.70 -10.44 -7.22
N ASN A 31 -0.43 -10.61 -7.90
CA ASN A 31 -1.59 -11.35 -7.38
C ASN A 31 -2.13 -10.89 -6.02
N GLY A 32 -2.05 -9.58 -5.74
CA GLY A 32 -2.50 -8.99 -4.47
C GLY A 32 -1.48 -9.04 -3.34
N GLU A 33 -0.30 -9.62 -3.59
CA GLU A 33 0.80 -9.71 -2.63
C GLU A 33 1.94 -8.75 -3.00
N VAL A 34 2.52 -8.11 -1.98
CA VAL A 34 3.68 -7.23 -2.13
C VAL A 34 4.92 -8.09 -2.30
N VAL A 35 5.48 -8.10 -3.51
CA VAL A 35 6.70 -8.86 -3.84
C VAL A 35 7.94 -8.11 -3.38
N SER A 36 8.02 -6.82 -3.71
CA SER A 36 9.17 -5.98 -3.38
C SER A 36 8.81 -4.51 -3.29
N VAL A 37 9.55 -3.77 -2.47
CA VAL A 37 9.49 -2.31 -2.39
C VAL A 37 10.87 -1.76 -2.70
N GLU A 38 10.97 -0.92 -3.73
CA GLU A 38 12.22 -0.32 -4.19
C GLU A 38 12.13 1.21 -4.12
N GLY A 39 13.26 1.90 -3.90
CA GLY A 39 13.32 3.36 -3.86
C GLY A 39 13.07 3.99 -2.48
N ASN A 40 13.05 3.20 -1.41
CA ASN A 40 13.02 3.73 -0.05
C ASN A 40 14.42 4.19 0.38
N ARG A 41 14.52 5.39 0.94
CA ARG A 41 15.74 5.86 1.62
C ARG A 41 15.76 5.52 3.11
N CYS A 42 14.61 5.12 3.65
CA CYS A 42 14.42 4.79 5.06
C CYS A 42 13.59 3.51 5.21
N GLN A 43 13.84 2.73 6.26
CA GLN A 43 13.05 1.53 6.60
C GLN A 43 11.56 1.86 6.84
N ARG A 44 11.28 3.07 7.35
CA ARG A 44 9.91 3.60 7.55
C ARG A 44 9.10 3.67 6.25
N GLY A 45 9.73 4.03 5.13
CA GLY A 45 9.06 4.07 3.83
C GLY A 45 8.62 2.68 3.36
N VAL A 46 9.43 1.64 3.61
CA VAL A 46 9.07 0.26 3.27
C VAL A 46 7.90 -0.22 4.10
N MET A 47 7.89 0.09 5.39
CA MET A 47 6.77 -0.27 6.26
C MET A 47 5.49 0.43 5.83
N TYR A 48 5.56 1.74 5.53
CA TYR A 48 4.43 2.49 4.98
C TYR A 48 3.90 1.89 3.68
N ALA A 49 4.80 1.54 2.76
CA ALA A 49 4.42 0.92 1.50
C ALA A 49 3.71 -0.42 1.65
N LYS A 50 4.19 -1.24 2.58
CA LYS A 50 3.55 -2.53 2.89
C LYS A 50 2.20 -2.34 3.57
N ASP A 51 2.04 -1.27 4.36
CA ASP A 51 0.81 -0.98 5.09
C ASP A 51 -0.28 -0.42 4.17
N GLU A 52 0.08 0.53 3.29
CA GLU A 52 -0.85 1.21 2.37
C GLU A 52 -1.39 0.27 1.26
N VAL A 53 -0.61 -0.72 0.86
CA VAL A 53 -1.06 -1.71 -0.14
C VAL A 53 -2.12 -2.65 0.43
N LYS A 54 -2.04 -2.96 1.72
CA LYS A 54 -3.04 -3.83 2.35
C LYS A 54 -4.34 -3.03 2.48
N PRO A 55 -5.48 -3.55 1.97
CA PRO A 55 -6.75 -2.84 2.04
C PRO A 55 -7.24 -2.78 3.49
N LYS A 56 -6.80 -1.77 4.26
CA LYS A 56 -7.34 -1.44 5.58
C LYS A 56 -8.52 -0.47 5.46
N ARG A 57 -9.41 -0.68 4.49
CA ARG A 57 -10.63 0.12 4.43
C ARG A 57 -11.55 -0.35 5.56
N THR A 58 -11.32 0.17 6.75
CA THR A 58 -12.20 -0.04 7.90
C THR A 58 -13.50 0.72 7.62
N LEU A 59 -14.60 -0.02 7.46
CA LEU A 59 -15.94 0.55 7.44
C LEU A 59 -16.30 0.95 8.88
N ILE A 60 -16.27 2.25 9.16
CA ILE A 60 -16.77 2.77 10.43
C ILE A 60 -18.27 3.03 10.31
N THR A 61 -19.05 2.44 11.22
CA THR A 61 -20.46 2.78 11.43
C THR A 61 -20.58 3.57 12.71
N VAL A 62 -21.37 4.64 12.69
CA VAL A 62 -21.68 5.44 13.88
C VAL A 62 -23.08 5.07 14.36
N VAL A 63 -23.22 4.76 15.64
CA VAL A 63 -24.51 4.55 16.29
C VAL A 63 -24.70 5.61 17.36
N LYS A 64 -25.90 6.19 17.41
CA LYS A 64 -26.26 7.18 18.43
C LYS A 64 -26.54 6.46 19.75
N VAL A 65 -25.78 6.79 20.79
CA VAL A 65 -25.99 6.26 22.14
C VAL A 65 -27.00 7.16 22.88
N TYR A 66 -28.03 6.55 23.47
CA TYR A 66 -28.97 7.23 24.38
C TYR A 66 -28.71 6.75 25.81
N GLY A 67 -28.53 7.68 26.76
CA GLY A 67 -28.36 7.36 28.18
C GLY A 67 -26.97 6.89 28.61
N GLY A 68 -25.90 7.36 27.95
CA GLY A 68 -24.54 7.20 28.49
C GLY A 68 -24.41 7.99 29.80
N ALA A 69 -23.91 7.34 30.85
CA ALA A 69 -23.68 7.96 32.16
C ALA A 69 -22.67 9.11 32.10
#